data_AF-A0A7U9DQG6-F1
#
_entry.id   AF-A0A7U9DQG6-F1
#
_cell.length_a   1.000
_cell.length_b   1.000
_cell.length_c   1.000
_cell.angle_alpha   90.00
_cell.angle_beta   90.00
_cell.angle_gamma   90.00
#
_symmetry.space_group_name_H-M   'P 1'
#
loop_
_entity.id
_entity.type
_entity.pdbx_description
1 polymer ?
#
loop_
_entity_poly.entity_id
_entity_poly.type
_entity_poly.pdbx_seq_one_letter_code
_entity_poly.pdbx_strand_id
1 'polypeptide(L)'
;MVLLYRPGAAWTVDPYVLSPGRRSPLTLFAAEHFLGGISGYEAAETTDENPAAHVAVVRRVPLAHLRHTLGVDSTDWTAARRTLAGTAHPLGRLEAE
;
A
#
# COMPACT_ATOMS: atom_id res chain seq x y z
N MET A 1 -2.14 -9.03 -1.91
CA MET A 1 -1.32 -7.82 -1.67
C MET A 1 -1.17 -7.61 -0.17
N VAL A 2 0.04 -7.29 0.30
CA VAL A 2 0.34 -6.95 1.70
C VAL A 2 0.75 -5.49 1.75
N LEU A 3 0.19 -4.73 2.70
CA LEU A 3 0.52 -3.33 2.92
C LEU A 3 1.56 -3.23 4.04
N LEU A 4 2.68 -2.56 3.78
CA LEU A 4 3.73 -2.28 4.75
C LEU A 4 3.88 -0.77 4.90
N TYR A 5 3.92 -0.26 6.14
CA TYR A 5 4.23 1.14 6.43
C TYR A 5 5.52 1.18 7.29
N ARG A 6 6.49 2.02 6.88
CA ARG A 6 7.88 2.05 7.38
C ARG A 6 8.60 0.66 7.34
N PRO A 7 9.94 0.60 7.38
CA PRO A 7 10.61 -0.63 7.77
C PRO A 7 10.35 -0.84 9.27
N GLY A 8 9.19 -1.43 9.59
CA GLY A 8 8.89 -1.90 10.92
C GLY A 8 9.81 -3.05 11.33
N ALA A 9 9.54 -3.66 12.49
CA ALA A 9 10.24 -4.87 12.89
C ALA A 9 10.15 -5.93 11.77
N ALA A 10 11.23 -6.70 11.59
CA ALA A 10 11.36 -7.64 10.48
C ALA A 10 10.16 -8.59 10.33
N TRP A 11 9.49 -8.93 11.43
CA TRP A 11 8.31 -9.79 11.42
C TRP A 11 7.11 -9.22 10.64
N THR A 12 7.06 -7.91 10.36
CA THR A 12 5.98 -7.30 9.56
C THR A 12 5.96 -7.79 8.11
N VAL A 13 7.09 -8.30 7.59
CA VAL A 13 7.14 -8.93 6.27
C VAL A 13 6.90 -10.44 6.31
N ASP A 14 6.87 -11.08 7.49
CA ASP A 14 6.75 -12.53 7.60
C ASP A 14 5.47 -13.09 6.96
N PRO A 15 4.28 -12.46 7.10
CA PRO A 15 3.09 -12.92 6.36
C PRO A 15 3.29 -12.86 4.86
N TYR A 16 4.05 -11.87 4.36
CA TYR A 16 4.46 -11.81 2.97
C TYR A 16 5.44 -12.93 2.63
N VAL A 17 6.45 -13.25 3.45
CA VAL A 17 7.47 -14.26 3.12
C VAL A 17 6.92 -15.69 3.23
N LEU A 18 6.08 -15.96 4.22
CA LEU A 18 5.64 -17.30 4.62
C LEU A 18 4.35 -17.78 3.94
N SER A 19 3.59 -16.91 3.27
CA SER A 19 2.32 -17.28 2.63
C SER A 19 2.51 -18.02 1.29
N PRO A 20 1.82 -19.14 1.02
CA PRO A 20 1.84 -19.77 -0.30
C PRO A 20 0.99 -18.95 -1.29
N GLY A 21 1.62 -18.35 -2.30
CA GLY A 21 0.89 -17.69 -3.38
C GLY A 21 1.66 -16.59 -4.14
N ARG A 22 1.02 -16.15 -5.23
CA ARG A 22 1.43 -14.98 -6.01
C ARG A 22 1.19 -13.69 -5.19
N ARG A 23 2.22 -12.86 -5.02
CA ARG A 23 2.22 -11.75 -4.06
C ARG A 23 2.84 -10.49 -4.66
N SER A 24 2.09 -9.40 -4.67
CA SER A 24 2.60 -8.05 -4.95
C SER A 24 2.58 -7.24 -3.64
N PRO A 25 3.72 -7.07 -2.94
CA PRO A 25 3.79 -6.25 -1.74
C PRO A 25 3.78 -4.77 -2.11
N LEU A 26 3.02 -3.99 -1.34
CA LEU A 26 2.94 -2.54 -1.43
C LEU A 26 3.53 -1.94 -0.16
N THR A 27 4.65 -1.25 -0.29
CA THR A 27 5.28 -0.51 0.81
C THR A 27 4.96 0.96 0.66
N LEU A 28 4.45 1.61 1.70
CA LEU A 28 4.27 3.06 1.76
C LEU A 28 5.42 3.70 2.53
N PHE A 29 6.00 4.76 1.96
CA PHE A 29 7.08 5.51 2.57
C PHE A 29 6.51 6.64 3.42
N ALA A 30 7.14 6.94 4.56
CA ALA A 30 6.69 7.96 5.54
C ALA A 30 5.27 7.78 6.12
N ALA A 31 4.47 6.88 5.57
CA ALA A 31 3.18 6.46 6.12
C ALA A 31 3.32 5.95 7.56
N GLU A 32 2.41 6.39 8.43
CA GLU A 32 2.34 5.95 9.82
C GLU A 32 1.26 4.87 10.04
N HIS A 33 1.23 4.34 11.27
CA HIS A 33 0.58 3.09 11.67
C HIS A 33 -0.93 3.02 11.40
N PHE A 34 -1.59 4.15 11.15
CA PHE A 34 -3.05 4.28 11.19
C PHE A 34 -3.64 4.84 9.89
N LEU A 35 -3.49 4.09 8.79
CA LEU A 35 -4.12 4.42 7.50
C LEU A 35 -5.51 3.76 7.31
N GLY A 36 -6.12 3.25 8.39
CA GLY A 36 -7.43 2.62 8.38
C GLY A 36 -8.02 2.45 9.79
N GLY A 37 -9.31 2.14 9.87
CA GLY A 37 -10.07 2.17 11.13
C GLY A 37 -10.81 3.50 11.33
N ILE A 38 -11.65 3.57 12.37
CA ILE A 38 -12.30 4.82 12.80
C ILE A 38 -11.52 5.29 14.03
N SER A 39 -10.71 6.34 13.86
CA SER A 39 -10.03 6.99 14.98
C SER A 39 -11.04 7.66 15.90
N GLY A 40 -10.68 7.76 17.20
CA GLY A 40 -11.45 8.56 18.14
C GLY A 40 -11.41 10.05 17.77
N TYR A 41 -12.44 10.80 18.20
CA TYR A 41 -12.43 12.25 18.07
C TYR A 41 -11.22 12.83 18.82
N GLU A 42 -10.45 13.71 18.15
CA GLU A 42 -9.17 14.29 18.64
C GLU A 42 -7.99 13.32 18.79
N ALA A 43 -8.08 12.09 18.27
CA ALA A 43 -6.96 11.16 18.32
C ALA A 43 -5.79 11.65 17.42
N ALA A 44 -4.67 12.03 18.04
CA ALA A 44 -3.43 12.41 17.36
C ALA A 44 -2.57 11.17 17.02
N GLU A 45 -3.18 10.16 16.40
CA GLU A 45 -2.55 8.86 16.11
C GLU A 45 -1.53 8.90 14.97
N THR A 46 -1.44 10.02 14.26
CA THR A 46 -0.52 10.21 13.14
C THR A 46 0.03 11.63 13.08
N THR A 47 1.33 11.73 12.82
CA THR A 47 2.07 12.94 12.49
C THR A 47 2.43 13.01 11.00
N ASP A 48 1.91 12.06 10.21
CA ASP A 48 2.08 11.97 8.75
C ASP A 48 1.77 13.32 8.08
N GLU A 49 2.73 13.85 7.32
CA GLU A 49 2.58 15.12 6.62
C GLU A 49 1.73 15.01 5.35
N ASN A 50 1.47 13.79 4.87
CA ASN A 50 0.65 13.54 3.68
C ASN A 50 -0.37 12.39 3.86
N PRO A 51 -1.26 12.48 4.87
CA PRO A 51 -2.17 11.41 5.21
C PRO A 51 -3.22 11.18 4.11
N ALA A 52 -3.64 12.25 3.42
CA ALA A 52 -4.62 12.15 2.34
C ALA A 52 -4.09 11.36 1.14
N ALA A 53 -2.83 11.57 0.75
CA ALA A 53 -2.25 10.83 -0.37
C ALA A 53 -1.98 9.37 -0.01
N HIS A 54 -1.50 9.07 1.20
CA HIS A 54 -1.33 7.69 1.66
C HIS A 54 -2.66 6.94 1.73
N VAL A 55 -3.71 7.56 2.28
CA VAL A 55 -5.07 6.96 2.30
C VAL A 55 -5.59 6.73 0.88
N ALA A 56 -5.32 7.65 -0.07
CA ALA A 56 -5.71 7.45 -1.47
C ALA A 56 -5.02 6.23 -2.10
N VAL A 57 -3.74 6.01 -1.81
CA VAL A 57 -3.00 4.82 -2.27
C VAL A 57 -3.56 3.54 -1.65
N VAL A 58 -3.79 3.52 -0.32
CA VAL A 58 -4.40 2.39 0.39
C VAL A 58 -5.79 2.04 -0.13
N ARG A 59 -6.58 3.03 -0.57
CA ARG A 59 -7.92 2.76 -1.14
C ARG A 59 -7.86 2.24 -2.58
N ARG A 60 -7.01 2.85 -3.42
CA ARG A 60 -7.05 2.60 -4.87
C ARG A 60 -6.24 1.40 -5.31
N VAL A 61 -5.05 1.20 -4.75
CA VAL A 61 -4.13 0.16 -5.24
C VAL A 61 -4.64 -1.26 -4.91
N PRO A 62 -5.16 -1.56 -3.71
CA PRO A 62 -5.84 -2.84 -3.42
C PRO A 62 -7.03 -3.14 -4.32
N LEU A 63 -7.88 -2.14 -4.58
CA LEU A 63 -9.02 -2.31 -5.48
C LEU A 63 -8.56 -2.63 -6.92
N ALA A 64 -7.55 -1.90 -7.42
CA ALA A 64 -6.98 -2.14 -8.74
C ALA A 64 -6.35 -3.54 -8.85
N HIS A 65 -5.62 -3.98 -7.82
CA HIS A 65 -5.07 -5.33 -7.76
C HIS A 65 -6.16 -6.40 -7.81
N LEU A 66 -7.22 -6.27 -7.01
CA LEU A 66 -8.33 -7.23 -6.99
C LEU A 66 -9.03 -7.31 -8.35
N ARG A 67 -9.33 -6.15 -8.97
CA ARG A 67 -9.94 -6.11 -10.31
C ARG A 67 -9.07 -6.80 -11.36
N HIS A 68 -7.75 -6.63 -11.28
CA HIS A 68 -6.81 -7.31 -12.16
C HIS A 68 -6.76 -8.82 -11.91
N THR A 69 -6.59 -9.25 -10.66
CA THR A 69 -6.49 -10.68 -10.30
C THR A 69 -7.77 -11.47 -10.58
N LEU A 70 -8.93 -10.80 -10.50
CA LEU A 70 -10.23 -11.39 -10.79
C LEU A 70 -10.60 -11.30 -12.28
N GLY A 71 -9.72 -10.75 -13.13
CA GLY A 71 -9.93 -10.64 -14.58
C GLY A 71 -11.01 -9.64 -15.00
N VAL A 72 -11.42 -8.73 -14.11
CA VAL A 72 -12.44 -7.71 -14.40
C VAL A 72 -11.86 -6.61 -15.29
N ASP A 73 -10.71 -6.07 -14.92
CA ASP A 73 -10.04 -4.96 -15.60
C ASP A 73 -8.60 -4.82 -15.07
N SER A 74 -7.65 -4.52 -15.96
CA SER A 74 -6.22 -4.36 -15.65
C SER A 74 -5.69 -2.95 -15.85
N THR A 75 -6.55 -2.01 -16.27
CA THR A 75 -6.18 -0.63 -16.62
C THR A 75 -5.61 0.11 -15.40
N ASP A 76 -6.40 0.16 -14.31
CA ASP A 76 -6.01 0.85 -13.07
C ASP A 76 -4.79 0.20 -12.41
N TRP A 77 -4.66 -1.12 -12.52
CA TRP A 77 -3.50 -1.84 -12.00
C TRP A 77 -2.22 -1.49 -12.75
N THR A 78 -2.29 -1.42 -14.08
CA THR A 78 -1.15 -1.03 -14.92
C THR A 78 -0.74 0.42 -14.67
N ALA A 79 -1.72 1.32 -14.51
CA ALA A 79 -1.47 2.72 -14.17
C ALA A 79 -0.79 2.85 -12.79
N ALA A 80 -1.30 2.16 -11.76
CA ALA A 80 -0.72 2.15 -10.43
C ALA A 80 0.75 1.67 -10.43
N ARG A 81 1.04 0.58 -11.16
CA ARG A 81 2.42 0.06 -11.33
C ARG A 81 3.36 1.11 -11.93
N ARG A 82 2.92 1.83 -12.96
CA ARG A 82 3.74 2.88 -13.61
C ARG A 82 3.99 4.05 -12.67
N THR A 83 2.97 4.55 -11.99
CA THR A 83 3.07 5.69 -11.08
C THR A 83 4.01 5.41 -9.90
N LEU A 84 3.94 4.20 -9.32
CA LEU A 84 4.77 3.80 -8.19
C LEU A 84 6.21 3.42 -8.60
N ALA A 85 6.46 3.18 -9.90
CA ALA A 85 7.81 2.90 -10.42
C ALA A 85 8.56 4.15 -10.92
N GLY A 86 7.85 5.21 -11.33
CA GLY A 86 8.42 6.32 -12.10
C GLY A 86 8.58 7.67 -11.39
N THR A 87 8.36 7.76 -10.08
CA THR A 87 8.36 9.04 -9.35
C THR A 87 9.67 9.26 -8.59
N ALA A 88 10.21 10.49 -8.62
CA ALA A 88 11.43 10.87 -7.90
C ALA A 88 11.25 10.86 -6.36
N HIS A 89 10.00 11.00 -5.90
CA HIS A 89 9.57 10.89 -4.50
C HIS A 89 8.32 10.00 -4.46
N PRO A 90 8.48 8.67 -4.56
CA PRO A 90 7.34 7.78 -4.55
C PRO A 90 6.67 7.83 -3.16
N LEU A 91 5.33 7.88 -3.12
CA LEU A 91 4.57 7.67 -1.88
C LEU A 91 4.69 6.21 -1.38
N GLY A 92 5.17 5.32 -2.25
CA GLY A 92 5.38 3.93 -1.94
C GLY A 92 5.95 3.16 -3.12
N ARG A 93 6.34 1.93 -2.86
CA ARG A 93 6.88 0.99 -3.83
C ARG A 93 5.98 -0.23 -3.93
N LEU A 94 5.65 -0.61 -5.16
CA LEU A 94 4.97 -1.86 -5.45
C LEU A 94 5.99 -2.82 -6.05
N GLU A 95 6.22 -3.96 -5.41
CA GLU A 95 6.99 -5.01 -6.03
C GLU A 95 6.05 -5.83 -6.91
N ALA A 96 6.34 -5.82 -8.21
CA ALA A 96 5.64 -6.67 -9.14
C ALA A 96 6.30 -8.05 -9.16
N GLU A 97 5.49 -9.06 -9.45
CA GLU A 97 5.98 -10.42 -9.71
C GLU A 97 6.88 -10.51 -10.94
#